data_AF-A0A8J6LZ40-F1
#
_entry.id   AF-A0A8J6LZ40-F1
#
_cell.length_a   1.000
_cell.length_b   1.000
_cell.length_c   1.000
_cell.angle_alpha   90.00
_cell.angle_beta   90.00
_cell.angle_gamma   90.00
#
_symmetry.space_group_name_H-M   'P 1'
#
loop_
_entity.id
_entity.type
_entity.pdbx_description
1 polymer ?
#
loop_
_entity_poly.entity_id
_entity_poly.type
_entity_poly.pdbx_seq_one_letter_code
_entity_poly.pdbx_strand_id
1 'polypeptide(L)'
;MDWSIADFVIMGALVTGAALALYLAFRRSGSLAYRGASAIAALGAFLLIWVNGAVGIIGSENHDANMLFVGVLAVGFIGALIARFRPRGMATALGATALAQALVALAALAAGWGQATDIVFATAFFTALWMLSAWLFRRAAQGKAPAPAA
;
A
#
# COMPACT_ATOMS: atom_id res chain seq x y z
N MET A 1 15.12 -13.46 21.39
CA MET A 1 14.33 -12.57 20.52
C MET A 1 13.70 -11.61 21.50
N ASP A 2 14.23 -10.39 21.57
CA ASP A 2 13.93 -9.49 22.68
C ASP A 2 13.19 -8.29 22.08
N TRP A 3 11.87 -8.44 21.92
CA TRP A 3 11.02 -7.32 21.51
C TRP A 3 11.14 -6.22 22.54
N SER A 4 11.62 -5.07 22.11
CA SER A 4 11.71 -3.87 22.93
C SER A 4 10.34 -3.21 23.09
N ILE A 5 10.23 -2.31 24.07
CA ILE A 5 9.03 -1.47 24.23
C ILE A 5 8.73 -0.68 22.94
N ALA A 6 9.77 -0.24 22.22
CA ALA A 6 9.61 0.48 20.96
C ALA A 6 8.93 -0.37 19.90
N ASP A 7 9.26 -1.67 19.80
CA ASP A 7 8.65 -2.59 18.82
C ASP A 7 7.15 -2.76 19.09
N PHE A 8 6.76 -2.87 20.36
CA PHE A 8 5.35 -2.92 20.75
C PHE A 8 4.61 -1.62 20.44
N VAL A 9 5.24 -0.46 20.66
CA VAL A 9 4.65 0.84 20.33
C VAL A 9 4.47 0.99 18.82
N ILE A 10 5.48 0.65 18.03
CA ILE A 10 5.43 0.72 16.56
C ILE A 10 4.35 -0.22 16.02
N MET A 11 4.32 -1.47 16.48
CA MET A 11 3.31 -2.44 16.06
C MET A 11 1.89 -2.00 16.48
N GLY A 12 1.73 -1.50 17.71
CA GLY A 12 0.45 -0.98 18.20
C GLY A 12 -0.06 0.21 17.37
N ALA A 13 0.84 1.15 17.01
CA ALA A 13 0.53 2.27 16.13
C ALA A 13 0.16 1.80 14.73
N LEU A 14 0.88 0.81 14.19
CA LEU A 14 0.63 0.24 12.87
C LEU A 14 -0.75 -0.45 12.79
N VAL A 15 -1.08 -1.30 13.76
CA VAL A 15 -2.38 -1.97 13.88
C VAL A 15 -3.51 -0.95 14.04
N THR A 16 -3.33 0.01 14.95
CA THR A 16 -4.34 1.06 15.20
C THR A 16 -4.53 1.95 13.98
N GLY A 17 -3.46 2.32 13.29
CA GLY A 17 -3.51 3.10 12.06
C GLY A 17 -4.26 2.39 10.94
N ALA A 18 -3.99 1.10 10.73
CA ALA A 18 -4.70 0.28 9.76
C ALA A 18 -6.20 0.16 10.12
N ALA A 19 -6.52 -0.13 11.39
CA ALA A 19 -7.91 -0.20 11.86
C ALA A 19 -8.66 1.13 11.70
N LEU A 20 -8.02 2.25 12.03
CA LEU A 20 -8.59 3.59 11.87
C LEU A 20 -8.83 3.92 10.39
N ALA A 21 -7.89 3.61 9.51
CA ALA A 21 -8.04 3.81 8.07
C ALA A 21 -9.25 3.04 7.53
N LEU A 22 -9.43 1.78 7.94
CA LEU A 22 -10.57 0.96 7.55
C LEU A 22 -11.88 1.47 8.12
N TYR A 23 -11.90 1.82 9.41
CA TYR A 23 -13.09 2.41 10.04
C TYR A 23 -13.56 3.67 9.30
N LEU A 24 -12.63 4.59 8.99
CA LEU A 24 -12.94 5.82 8.26
C LEU A 24 -13.39 5.53 6.82
N ALA A 25 -12.76 4.58 6.13
CA ALA A 25 -13.16 4.18 4.79
C ALA A 25 -14.58 3.58 4.76
N PHE A 26 -14.90 2.73 5.74
CA PHE A 26 -16.18 2.02 5.82
C PHE A 26 -17.31 2.95 6.24
N ARG A 27 -17.01 3.96 7.07
CA ARG A 27 -17.92 5.05 7.42
C ARG A 27 -18.19 5.99 6.24
N ARG A 28 -17.22 6.19 5.33
CA ARG A 28 -17.38 7.08 4.17
C ARG A 28 -18.20 6.51 3.02
N SER A 29 -18.28 5.19 2.88
CA SER A 29 -18.94 4.56 1.72
C SER A 29 -19.60 3.24 2.07
N GLY A 30 -20.83 3.04 1.58
CA GLY A 30 -21.53 1.76 1.62
C GLY A 30 -21.15 0.79 0.50
N SER A 31 -20.37 1.22 -0.50
CA SER A 31 -19.98 0.38 -1.63
C SER A 31 -19.01 -0.72 -1.20
N LEU A 32 -19.39 -1.99 -1.43
CA LEU A 32 -18.53 -3.15 -1.18
C LEU A 32 -17.21 -3.05 -1.94
N ALA A 33 -17.23 -2.55 -3.19
CA ALA A 33 -16.01 -2.36 -3.97
C ALA A 33 -15.07 -1.33 -3.33
N TYR A 34 -15.60 -0.21 -2.82
CA TYR A 34 -14.80 0.80 -2.12
C TYR A 34 -14.20 0.26 -0.82
N ARG A 35 -15.01 -0.48 -0.04
CA ARG A 35 -14.59 -1.09 1.22
C ARG A 35 -13.53 -2.15 1.00
N GLY A 36 -13.73 -3.05 0.02
CA GLY A 36 -12.76 -4.06 -0.38
C GLY A 36 -11.45 -3.46 -0.89
N ALA A 37 -11.53 -2.41 -1.71
CA ALA A 37 -10.35 -1.67 -2.16
C ALA A 37 -9.55 -1.10 -0.97
N SER A 38 -10.25 -0.46 -0.04
CA SER A 38 -9.64 0.14 1.16
C SER A 38 -9.02 -0.93 2.06
N ALA A 39 -9.68 -2.09 2.20
CA ALA A 39 -9.16 -3.26 2.93
C ALA A 39 -7.85 -3.77 2.35
N ILE A 40 -7.80 -3.98 1.03
CA ILE A 40 -6.61 -4.48 0.34
C ILE A 40 -5.46 -3.45 0.41
N ALA A 41 -5.75 -2.15 0.25
CA ALA A 41 -4.74 -1.11 0.35
C ALA A 41 -4.17 -1.00 1.77
N ALA A 42 -5.02 -1.03 2.80
CA ALA A 42 -4.57 -0.98 4.19
C ALA A 42 -3.75 -2.22 4.56
N LEU A 43 -4.19 -3.41 4.11
CA LEU A 43 -3.45 -4.65 4.30
C LEU A 43 -2.09 -4.62 3.60
N GLY A 44 -2.03 -4.15 2.35
CA GLY A 44 -0.78 -3.98 1.62
C GLY A 44 0.19 -3.04 2.34
N ALA A 45 -0.31 -1.92 2.87
CA ALA A 45 0.53 -0.95 3.59
C ALA A 45 1.02 -1.53 4.91
N PHE A 46 0.14 -2.19 5.65
CA PHE A 46 0.45 -2.89 6.89
C PHE A 46 1.55 -3.95 6.68
N LEU A 47 1.36 -4.83 5.70
CA LEU A 47 2.31 -5.89 5.38
C LEU A 47 3.63 -5.31 4.86
N LEU A 48 3.61 -4.25 4.06
CA LEU A 48 4.83 -3.65 3.55
C LEU A 48 5.67 -3.08 4.70
N ILE A 49 5.05 -2.34 5.63
CA ILE A 49 5.76 -1.81 6.80
C ILE A 49 6.32 -2.96 7.65
N TRP A 50 5.48 -3.96 7.96
CA TRP A 50 5.89 -5.04 8.85
C TRP A 50 6.97 -5.93 8.23
N VAL A 51 6.75 -6.49 7.05
CA VAL A 51 7.72 -7.40 6.41
C VAL A 51 9.05 -6.68 6.16
N ASN A 52 9.00 -5.45 5.68
CA ASN A 52 10.20 -4.65 5.43
C ASN A 52 10.96 -4.35 6.73
N GLY A 53 10.27 -3.99 7.82
CA GLY A 53 10.91 -3.73 9.11
C GLY A 53 11.41 -4.98 9.84
N ALA A 54 10.77 -6.13 9.63
CA ALA A 54 11.12 -7.37 10.33
C ALA A 54 12.25 -8.15 9.66
N VAL A 55 12.30 -8.18 8.33
CA VAL A 55 13.24 -9.02 7.58
C VAL A 55 14.11 -8.20 6.63
N GLY A 56 13.66 -7.01 6.21
CA GLY A 56 14.26 -6.29 5.10
C GLY A 56 13.90 -6.95 3.76
N ILE A 57 13.27 -6.20 2.86
CA ILE A 57 13.00 -6.72 1.50
C ILE A 57 14.26 -6.62 0.63
N ILE A 58 15.09 -5.61 0.89
CA ILE A 58 16.35 -5.37 0.20
C ILE A 58 17.48 -5.68 1.18
N GLY A 59 18.20 -6.78 0.96
CA GLY A 59 19.33 -7.17 1.81
C GLY A 59 18.86 -7.59 3.20
N SER A 60 19.48 -7.05 4.25
CA SER A 60 19.03 -7.22 5.64
C SER A 60 18.10 -6.09 6.07
N GLU A 61 17.40 -6.29 7.19
CA GLU A 61 16.53 -5.29 7.84
C GLU A 61 17.26 -3.99 8.20
N ASN A 62 18.57 -4.05 8.41
CA ASN A 62 19.43 -2.90 8.72
C ASN A 62 19.97 -2.20 7.47
N HIS A 63 19.64 -2.67 6.26
CA HIS A 63 20.12 -2.06 5.02
C HIS A 63 19.30 -0.80 4.70
N ASP A 64 19.98 0.35 4.59
CA ASP A 64 19.35 1.68 4.42
C ASP A 64 18.39 1.77 3.22
N ALA A 65 18.63 1.00 2.16
CA ALA A 65 17.76 0.95 0.98
C ALA A 65 16.31 0.55 1.29
N ASN A 66 16.04 -0.13 2.41
CA ASN A 66 14.67 -0.44 2.85
C ASN A 66 13.85 0.83 3.16
N MET A 67 14.50 1.98 3.34
CA MET A 67 13.82 3.28 3.46
C MET A 67 13.13 3.73 2.17
N LEU A 68 13.50 3.20 1.01
CA LEU A 68 12.82 3.50 -0.25
C LEU A 68 11.34 3.07 -0.23
N PHE A 69 10.99 2.02 0.53
CA PHE A 69 9.59 1.61 0.69
C PHE A 69 8.75 2.61 1.50
N VAL A 70 9.37 3.43 2.35
CA VAL A 70 8.68 4.59 2.97
C VAL A 70 8.25 5.57 1.89
N GLY A 71 9.09 5.78 0.86
CA GLY A 71 8.74 6.58 -0.32
C GLY A 71 7.54 6.01 -1.08
N VAL A 72 7.47 4.69 -1.26
CA VAL A 72 6.31 4.02 -1.90
C VAL A 72 5.02 4.30 -1.12
N LEU A 73 5.06 4.14 0.21
CA LEU A 73 3.91 4.44 1.07
C LEU A 73 3.54 5.92 1.04
N ALA A 74 4.53 6.82 1.00
CA ALA A 74 4.32 8.25 0.88
C ALA A 74 3.60 8.62 -0.42
N VAL A 75 3.94 8.00 -1.56
CA VAL A 75 3.22 8.19 -2.84
C VAL A 75 1.75 7.81 -2.69
N GLY A 76 1.46 6.67 -2.07
CA GLY A 76 0.08 6.23 -1.83
C GLY A 76 -0.69 7.16 -0.89
N PHE A 77 -0.06 7.57 0.20
CA PHE A 77 -0.66 8.46 1.20
C PHE A 77 -0.93 9.85 0.65
N ILE A 78 0.07 10.51 0.06
CA ILE A 78 -0.07 11.83 -0.56
C ILE A 78 -1.07 11.77 -1.71
N GLY A 79 -1.00 10.73 -2.55
CA GLY A 79 -1.96 10.49 -3.62
C GLY A 79 -3.39 10.37 -3.09
N ALA A 80 -3.61 9.68 -1.97
CA ALA A 80 -4.92 9.57 -1.33
C ALA A 80 -5.44 10.92 -0.81
N LEU A 81 -4.56 11.75 -0.23
CA LEU A 81 -4.89 13.11 0.21
C LEU A 81 -5.27 14.02 -0.97
N ILE A 82 -4.47 14.01 -2.05
CA ILE A 82 -4.75 14.76 -3.28
C ILE A 82 -6.07 14.30 -3.91
N ALA A 83 -6.29 12.99 -3.96
CA ALA A 83 -7.53 12.40 -4.44
C ALA A 83 -8.74 12.69 -3.54
N ARG A 84 -8.52 13.22 -2.33
CA ARG A 84 -9.54 13.45 -1.29
C ARG A 84 -10.35 12.19 -1.02
N PHE A 85 -9.70 11.02 -1.08
CA PHE A 85 -10.33 9.71 -0.94
C PHE A 85 -11.46 9.42 -1.95
N ARG A 86 -11.51 10.13 -3.10
CA ARG A 86 -12.49 9.85 -4.16
C ARG A 86 -12.09 8.60 -4.95
N PRO A 87 -13.03 7.70 -5.31
CA PRO A 87 -12.68 6.42 -5.93
C PRO A 87 -11.79 6.54 -7.18
N ARG A 88 -12.10 7.45 -8.12
CA ARG A 88 -11.26 7.65 -9.32
C ARG A 88 -9.83 8.07 -8.98
N GLY A 89 -9.69 9.03 -8.06
CA GLY A 89 -8.36 9.51 -7.65
C GLY A 89 -7.58 8.47 -6.87
N MET A 90 -8.23 7.69 -6.01
CA MET A 90 -7.61 6.58 -5.27
C MET A 90 -7.05 5.51 -6.21
N ALA A 91 -7.76 5.22 -7.30
CA ALA A 91 -7.26 4.29 -8.32
C ALA A 91 -5.97 4.80 -8.97
N THR A 92 -5.89 6.09 -9.30
CA THR A 92 -4.66 6.70 -9.84
C THR A 92 -3.55 6.71 -8.79
N ALA A 93 -3.86 7.05 -7.54
CA ALA A 93 -2.89 7.05 -6.44
C ALA A 93 -2.25 5.68 -6.25
N LEU A 94 -3.05 4.61 -6.18
CA LEU A 94 -2.52 3.25 -6.03
C LEU A 94 -1.84 2.71 -7.29
N GLY A 95 -2.24 3.17 -8.48
CA GLY A 95 -1.47 2.93 -9.70
C GLY A 95 -0.08 3.57 -9.63
N ALA A 96 0.03 4.80 -9.12
CA ALA A 96 1.31 5.46 -8.89
C ALA A 96 2.14 4.76 -7.80
N THR A 97 1.51 4.28 -6.73
CA THR A 97 2.16 3.44 -5.70
C THR A 97 2.72 2.15 -6.28
N ALA A 98 1.96 1.48 -7.15
CA ALA A 98 2.42 0.28 -7.85
C ALA A 98 3.63 0.56 -8.74
N LEU A 99 3.63 1.69 -9.46
CA LEU A 99 4.78 2.12 -10.25
C LEU A 99 6.00 2.42 -9.35
N ALA A 100 5.79 3.14 -8.25
CA ALA A 100 6.87 3.42 -7.28
C ALA A 100 7.47 2.13 -6.71
N GLN A 101 6.64 1.14 -6.35
CA GLN A 101 7.09 -0.18 -5.90
C GLN A 101 8.00 -0.85 -6.94
N ALA A 102 7.60 -0.84 -8.22
CA ALA A 102 8.39 -1.42 -9.30
C ALA A 102 9.72 -0.66 -9.52
N LEU A 103 9.71 0.67 -9.43
CA LEU A 103 10.92 1.49 -9.57
C LEU A 103 11.93 1.22 -8.45
N VAL A 104 11.47 1.07 -7.21
CA VAL A 104 12.35 0.69 -6.08
C VAL A 104 13.00 -0.67 -6.33
N ALA A 105 12.23 -1.65 -6.81
CA ALA A 105 12.74 -2.97 -7.14
C ALA A 105 13.82 -2.92 -8.24
N LEU A 106 13.56 -2.17 -9.31
CA LEU A 106 14.52 -1.99 -10.41
C LEU A 106 15.81 -1.32 -9.91
N ALA A 107 15.70 -0.30 -9.06
CA ALA A 107 16.86 0.36 -8.47
C ALA A 107 17.67 -0.61 -7.59
N ALA A 108 17.00 -1.40 -6.74
CA ALA A 108 17.65 -2.36 -5.86
C ALA A 108 18.37 -3.48 -6.66
N LEU A 109 17.76 -3.98 -7.73
CA LEU A 109 18.36 -4.97 -8.62
C LEU A 109 19.56 -4.41 -9.38
N ALA A 110 19.42 -3.19 -9.93
CA ALA A 110 20.50 -2.52 -10.66
C ALA A 110 21.71 -2.21 -9.75
N ALA A 111 21.47 -1.91 -8.48
CA ALA A 111 22.50 -1.63 -7.50
C ALA A 111 23.05 -2.88 -6.78
N GLY A 112 22.45 -4.06 -6.98
CA GLY A 112 22.88 -5.31 -6.35
C GLY A 112 22.66 -5.35 -4.83
N TRP A 113 21.67 -4.64 -4.29
CA TRP A 113 21.47 -4.45 -2.84
C TRP A 113 20.76 -5.61 -2.11
N GLY A 114 20.55 -6.75 -2.76
CA GLY A 114 19.89 -7.90 -2.14
C GLY A 114 19.71 -9.06 -3.09
N GLN A 115 19.05 -10.11 -2.62
CA GLN A 115 18.74 -11.28 -3.44
C GLN A 115 17.64 -10.95 -4.45
N ALA A 116 17.91 -11.24 -5.72
CA ALA A 116 16.98 -10.91 -6.80
C ALA A 116 15.61 -11.61 -6.63
N THR A 117 15.60 -12.84 -6.13
CA THR A 117 14.37 -13.61 -5.89
C THR A 117 13.45 -12.94 -4.88
N ASP A 118 14.01 -12.46 -3.77
CA ASP A 118 13.25 -11.85 -2.68
C ASP A 118 12.66 -10.52 -3.12
N ILE A 119 13.48 -9.70 -3.79
CA ILE A 119 13.06 -8.41 -4.36
C ILE A 119 11.95 -8.61 -5.40
N VAL A 120 12.13 -9.54 -6.34
CA VAL A 120 11.14 -9.78 -7.40
C VAL A 120 9.84 -10.33 -6.83
N PHE A 121 9.91 -11.30 -5.92
CA PHE A 121 8.71 -11.89 -5.30
C PHE A 121 7.92 -10.85 -4.49
N ALA A 122 8.60 -10.13 -3.59
CA ALA A 122 7.96 -9.09 -2.79
C ALA A 122 7.36 -8.00 -3.67
N THR A 123 8.09 -7.54 -4.69
CA THR A 123 7.61 -6.53 -5.63
C THR A 123 6.38 -6.99 -6.38
N ALA A 124 6.38 -8.21 -6.92
CA ALA A 124 5.23 -8.77 -7.63
C ALA A 124 4.01 -8.85 -6.71
N PHE A 125 4.20 -9.36 -5.48
CA PHE A 125 3.15 -9.47 -4.48
C PHE A 125 2.53 -8.11 -4.12
N PHE A 126 3.33 -7.13 -3.72
CA PHE A 126 2.83 -5.81 -3.32
C PHE A 126 2.22 -5.04 -4.50
N THR A 127 2.85 -5.11 -5.68
CA THR A 127 2.31 -4.49 -6.90
C THR A 127 0.94 -5.06 -7.25
N ALA A 128 0.74 -6.37 -7.11
CA ALA A 128 -0.56 -7.00 -7.31
C ALA A 128 -1.62 -6.49 -6.33
N LEU A 129 -1.29 -6.32 -5.05
CA LEU A 129 -2.20 -5.73 -4.06
C LEU A 129 -2.61 -4.30 -4.42
N TRP A 130 -1.63 -3.46 -4.80
CA TRP A 130 -1.87 -2.08 -5.21
C TRP A 130 -2.77 -2.00 -6.44
N MET A 131 -2.47 -2.81 -7.46
CA MET A 131 -3.26 -2.86 -8.69
C MET A 131 -4.68 -3.41 -8.47
N LEU A 132 -4.83 -4.44 -7.64
CA LEU A 132 -6.14 -5.02 -7.31
C LEU A 132 -7.01 -4.00 -6.59
N SER A 133 -6.45 -3.30 -5.61
CA SER A 133 -7.15 -2.22 -4.91
C SER A 133 -7.49 -1.05 -5.85
N ALA A 134 -6.55 -0.63 -6.70
CA ALA A 134 -6.79 0.41 -7.70
C ALA A 134 -7.96 0.03 -8.64
N TRP A 135 -7.99 -1.22 -9.10
CA TRP A 135 -9.06 -1.73 -9.94
C TRP A 135 -10.43 -1.73 -9.22
N LEU A 136 -10.49 -2.13 -7.96
CA LEU A 136 -11.73 -2.05 -7.17
C LEU A 136 -12.21 -0.61 -6.97
N PHE A 137 -11.30 0.34 -6.74
CA PHE A 137 -11.65 1.77 -6.67
C PHE A 137 -12.19 2.30 -8.01
N ARG A 138 -11.66 1.84 -9.16
CA ARG A 138 -12.24 2.15 -10.49
C ARG A 138 -13.66 1.60 -10.62
N ARG A 139 -13.91 0.36 -10.20
CA ARG A 139 -15.26 -0.23 -10.20
C ARG A 139 -16.22 0.55 -9.31
N ALA A 140 -15.77 0.96 -8.12
CA ALA A 140 -16.57 1.79 -7.21
C ALA A 140 -16.89 3.18 -7.81
N ALA A 141 -16.04 3.71 -8.69
CA ALA A 141 -16.33 4.96 -9.41
C ALA A 141 -17.39 4.80 -10.50
N GLN A 142 -17.44 3.63 -11.15
CA GLN A 142 -18.34 3.34 -12.26
C GLN A 142 -19.77 3.04 -11.78
N GLY A 143 -19.92 2.34 -10.65
CA GLY A 143 -21.24 2.05 -10.05
C GLY A 143 -22.02 3.26 -9.52
N LYS A 144 -21.51 4.49 -9.72
CA LYS A 144 -22.16 5.77 -9.35
C LYS A 144 -22.63 6.59 -10.56
N ALA A 145 -22.49 6.09 -11.80
CA ALA A 145 -23.00 6.77 -12.97
C ALA A 145 -24.55 6.85 -12.91
N PRO A 146 -25.17 8.02 -13.14
CA PRO A 146 -26.63 8.12 -13.23
C PRO A 146 -27.14 7.24 -14.37
N ALA A 147 -28.31 6.60 -14.18
CA ALA A 147 -29.04 5.98 -15.28
C ALA A 147 -29.32 7.06 -16.36
N PRO A 148 -29.24 6.72 -17.67
CA PRO A 148 -29.64 7.66 -18.71
C PRO A 148 -31.08 8.10 -18.45
N ALA A 149 -31.34 9.41 -18.47
CA ALA A 149 -32.70 9.92 -18.47
C ALA A 149 -33.41 9.39 -19.72
N ALA A 150 -34.48 8.61 -19.52
CA ALA A 150 -35.38 8.17 -20.57
C ALA A 150 -36.43 9.25 -20.86
#